data_AF-A0A7K6H625-F1
#
_entry.id   AF-A0A7K6H625-F1
#
_cell.length_a   1.000
_cell.length_b   1.000
_cell.length_c   1.000
_cell.angle_alpha   90.00
_cell.angle_beta   90.00
_cell.angle_gamma   90.00
#
_symmetry.space_group_name_H-M   'P 1'
#
loop_
_entity.id
_entity.type
_entity.pdbx_description
1 polymer ?
#
loop_
_entity_poly.entity_id
_entity_poly.type
_entity_poly.pdbx_seq_one_letter_code
_entity_poly.pdbx_strand_id
1 'polypeptide(L)'
;MTRWARRAAPPGSRALTATPWEQLAPSAEQPEPGAKRRRRKKEYENQDVNGFAAQQQEEEQEARRKDRRREGRRLRRQERKRSAMVCFHCREPGHGVADCPAVLESQDMGTGICYRCGSTEHDIGKCRAKVDPAAGPFPYAKCFICGEMGHLSRSCPDNPKGLYAEGGGCKLCGSVEHFKKDCPEKQNAEQVTVRRWTPGLSADHEDVTATPALQRTQPKAPKVVTF
;
A
#
# COMPACT_ATOMS: atom_id res chain seq x y z
N MET A 1 39.50 -26.20 -16.67
CA MET A 1 39.15 -26.78 -17.97
C MET A 1 39.49 -28.26 -17.95
N THR A 2 38.50 -29.14 -17.74
CA THR A 2 38.68 -30.60 -17.88
C THR A 2 37.52 -31.14 -18.70
N ARG A 3 37.86 -31.65 -19.89
CA ARG A 3 36.97 -32.09 -20.97
C ARG A 3 36.70 -33.58 -20.77
N TRP A 4 35.50 -33.97 -20.34
CA TRP A 4 35.10 -35.38 -20.34
C TRP A 4 34.79 -35.86 -21.77
N ALA A 5 35.54 -36.86 -22.21
CA ALA A 5 35.34 -37.52 -23.49
C ALA A 5 34.11 -38.43 -23.42
N ARG A 6 33.10 -38.16 -24.25
CA ARG A 6 32.02 -39.12 -24.52
C ARG A 6 32.56 -40.19 -25.46
N ARG A 7 32.50 -41.46 -25.06
CA ARG A 7 32.76 -42.60 -25.95
C ARG A 7 31.66 -42.63 -27.03
N ALA A 8 32.06 -42.60 -28.30
CA ALA A 8 31.14 -42.82 -29.42
C ALA A 8 30.87 -44.33 -29.57
N ALA A 9 29.60 -44.70 -29.80
CA ALA A 9 29.21 -46.07 -30.12
C ALA A 9 29.68 -46.46 -31.54
N PRO A 10 30.00 -47.74 -31.80
CA PRO A 10 30.50 -48.19 -33.09
C PRO A 10 29.43 -48.08 -34.21
N PRO A 11 29.83 -47.87 -35.47
CA PRO A 11 28.91 -47.70 -36.58
C PRO A 11 28.19 -49.02 -36.91
N GLY A 12 26.86 -49.04 -36.75
CA GLY A 12 26.01 -50.18 -37.11
C GLY A 12 24.91 -50.55 -36.10
N SER A 13 24.95 -50.03 -34.87
CA SER A 13 23.89 -50.28 -33.88
C SER A 13 22.67 -49.38 -34.14
N ARG A 14 21.53 -49.96 -34.55
CA ARG A 14 20.24 -49.24 -34.57
C ARG A 14 19.83 -48.91 -33.14
N ALA A 15 19.42 -47.67 -32.88
CA ALA A 15 18.86 -47.27 -31.60
C ALA A 15 17.62 -48.12 -31.31
N LEU A 16 17.57 -48.77 -30.14
CA LEU A 16 16.38 -49.50 -29.70
C LEU A 16 15.24 -48.48 -29.53
N THR A 17 14.12 -48.72 -30.22
CA THR A 17 12.94 -47.87 -30.12
C THR A 17 12.35 -47.97 -28.72
N ALA A 18 12.10 -46.83 -28.09
CA ALA A 18 11.51 -46.77 -26.75
C ALA A 18 10.20 -47.58 -26.70
N THR A 19 10.07 -48.47 -25.71
CA THR A 19 8.85 -49.23 -25.45
C THR A 19 7.70 -48.27 -25.14
N PRO A 20 6.57 -48.33 -25.89
CA PRO A 20 5.41 -47.47 -25.65
C PRO A 20 4.84 -47.67 -24.24
N TRP A 21 4.38 -46.57 -23.63
CA TRP A 21 3.90 -46.54 -22.24
C TRP A 21 2.74 -47.52 -21.95
N GLU A 22 1.98 -47.90 -22.98
CA GLU A 22 0.86 -48.86 -22.90
C GLU A 22 1.34 -50.27 -22.54
N GLN A 23 2.59 -50.64 -22.84
CA GLN A 23 3.16 -51.96 -22.51
C GLN A 23 3.74 -52.02 -21.08
N LEU A 24 3.80 -50.89 -20.38
CA LEU A 24 4.26 -50.80 -18.98
C LEU A 24 3.10 -50.70 -17.99
N ALA A 25 1.85 -50.69 -18.47
CA ALA A 25 0.68 -50.79 -17.61
C ALA A 25 0.63 -52.21 -17.00
N PRO A 26 0.52 -52.35 -15.67
CA PRO A 26 0.41 -53.66 -15.05
C PRO A 26 -0.87 -54.33 -15.53
N SER A 27 -0.73 -55.50 -16.17
CA SER A 27 -1.85 -56.37 -16.55
C SER A 27 -2.68 -56.67 -15.31
N ALA A 28 -3.95 -56.27 -15.36
CA ALA A 28 -4.94 -56.50 -14.32
C ALA A 28 -5.36 -57.97 -14.26
N GLU A 29 -4.45 -58.86 -13.88
CA GLU A 29 -4.84 -60.19 -13.38
C GLU A 29 -5.10 -60.04 -11.87
N GLN A 30 -6.39 -60.03 -11.52
CA GLN A 30 -6.86 -60.08 -10.14
C GLN A 30 -6.60 -61.49 -9.59
N PRO A 31 -5.81 -61.67 -8.53
CA PRO A 31 -5.77 -62.94 -7.83
C PRO A 31 -7.08 -63.16 -7.07
N GLU A 32 -7.72 -64.31 -7.29
CA GLU A 32 -8.91 -64.83 -6.59
C GLU A 32 -8.82 -64.66 -5.06
N PRO A 33 -9.94 -64.40 -4.35
CA PRO A 33 -9.95 -63.98 -2.95
C PRO A 33 -9.72 -65.17 -2.01
N GLY A 34 -8.47 -65.64 -1.93
CA GLY A 34 -8.03 -66.51 -0.85
C GLY A 34 -8.03 -65.74 0.46
N ALA A 35 -8.84 -66.18 1.44
CA ALA A 35 -8.99 -65.59 2.76
C ALA A 35 -7.68 -65.56 3.56
N LYS A 36 -6.78 -64.61 3.25
CA LYS A 36 -5.62 -64.30 4.07
C LYS A 36 -6.08 -63.35 5.16
N ARG A 37 -6.12 -63.85 6.41
CA ARG A 37 -6.38 -63.05 7.62
C ARG A 37 -5.55 -61.77 7.52
N ARG A 38 -6.22 -60.62 7.37
CA ARG A 38 -5.57 -59.30 7.37
C ARG A 38 -4.85 -59.14 8.71
N ARG A 39 -3.54 -59.42 8.77
CA ARG A 39 -2.70 -59.03 9.90
C ARG A 39 -2.75 -57.51 9.94
N ARG A 40 -3.49 -56.97 10.90
CA ARG A 40 -3.62 -55.53 11.14
C ARG A 40 -2.20 -54.96 11.21
N LYS A 41 -1.81 -54.14 10.23
CA LYS A 41 -0.50 -53.48 10.24
C LYS A 41 -0.49 -52.64 11.52
N LYS A 42 0.41 -52.97 12.46
CA LYS A 42 0.54 -52.18 13.70
C LYS A 42 0.92 -50.77 13.28
N GLU A 43 0.02 -49.83 13.52
CA GLU A 43 0.26 -48.42 13.30
C GLU A 43 1.29 -48.01 14.34
N TYR A 44 2.53 -47.80 13.89
CA TYR A 44 3.63 -47.40 14.76
C TYR A 44 3.58 -45.88 14.84
N GLU A 45 2.99 -45.36 15.91
CA GLU A 45 2.99 -43.93 16.20
C GLU A 45 4.43 -43.51 16.50
N ASN A 46 4.99 -42.67 15.63
CA ASN A 46 6.37 -42.22 15.74
C ASN A 46 6.46 -41.26 16.93
N GLN A 47 6.84 -41.80 18.09
CA GLN A 47 6.98 -41.00 19.30
C GLN A 47 8.18 -40.07 19.17
N ASP A 48 7.93 -38.79 19.40
CA ASP A 48 8.95 -37.77 19.59
C ASP A 48 9.83 -38.17 20.79
N VAL A 49 11.05 -38.63 20.51
CA VAL A 49 12.03 -39.04 21.53
C VAL A 49 12.97 -37.90 21.97
N ASN A 50 13.09 -36.81 21.20
CA ASN A 50 14.14 -35.79 21.36
C ASN A 50 13.62 -34.33 21.39
N GLY A 51 12.31 -34.10 21.42
CA GLY A 51 11.67 -32.78 21.43
C GLY A 51 11.74 -32.01 20.11
N PHE A 52 12.14 -32.64 19.00
CA PHE A 52 12.32 -31.96 17.71
C PHE A 52 11.01 -31.40 17.14
N ALA A 53 9.90 -32.11 17.35
CA ALA A 53 8.58 -31.63 16.95
C ALA A 53 8.16 -30.39 17.76
N ALA A 54 8.50 -30.34 19.05
CA ALA A 54 8.24 -29.17 19.90
C ALA A 54 9.07 -27.95 19.46
N GLN A 55 10.36 -28.14 19.12
CA GLN A 55 11.21 -27.08 18.58
C GLN A 55 10.69 -26.52 17.26
N GLN A 56 10.29 -27.39 16.33
CA GLN A 56 9.70 -26.97 15.06
C GLN A 56 8.40 -26.17 15.27
N GLN A 57 7.55 -26.60 16.20
CA GLN A 57 6.33 -25.88 16.54
C GLN A 57 6.62 -24.49 17.15
N GLU A 58 7.66 -24.37 17.98
CA GLU A 58 8.05 -23.09 18.58
C GLU A 58 8.64 -22.12 17.55
N GLU A 59 9.48 -22.61 16.63
CA GLU A 59 9.99 -21.84 15.50
C GLU A 59 8.87 -21.38 14.56
N GLU A 60 7.91 -22.26 14.25
CA GLU A 60 6.75 -21.93 13.43
C GLU A 60 5.85 -20.89 14.10
N GLN A 61 5.63 -21.01 15.42
CA GLN A 61 4.92 -20.00 16.21
C GLN A 61 5.64 -18.65 16.21
N GLU A 62 6.98 -18.65 16.31
CA GLU A 62 7.78 -17.43 16.26
C GLU A 62 7.73 -16.79 14.86
N ALA A 63 7.84 -17.60 13.80
CA ALA A 63 7.68 -17.17 12.41
C ALA A 63 6.30 -16.53 12.19
N ARG A 64 5.23 -17.20 12.62
CA ARG A 64 3.86 -16.69 12.54
C ARG A 64 3.67 -15.39 13.33
N ARG A 65 4.34 -15.24 14.49
CA ARG A 65 4.34 -14.00 15.28
C ARG A 65 5.09 -12.87 14.55
N LYS A 66 6.22 -13.16 13.91
CA LYS A 66 6.99 -12.20 13.08
C LYS A 66 6.18 -11.76 11.85
N ASP A 67 5.49 -12.67 11.19
CA ASP A 67 4.64 -12.38 10.04
C ASP A 67 3.44 -11.53 10.42
N ARG A 68 2.74 -11.86 11.51
CA ARG A 68 1.66 -11.02 12.04
C ARG A 68 2.12 -9.60 12.34
N ARG A 69 3.34 -9.42 12.87
CA ARG A 69 3.93 -8.08 13.09
C ARG A 69 4.22 -7.35 11.78
N ARG A 70 4.73 -8.05 10.77
CA ARG A 70 5.03 -7.49 9.44
C ARG A 70 3.75 -7.09 8.72
N GLU A 71 2.75 -7.95 8.73
CA GLU A 71 1.43 -7.72 8.16
C GLU A 71 0.70 -6.58 8.89
N GLY A 72 0.74 -6.55 10.22
CA GLY A 72 0.20 -5.44 11.01
C GLY A 72 0.79 -4.09 10.62
N ARG A 73 2.11 -4.01 10.35
CA ARG A 73 2.73 -2.78 9.83
C ARG A 73 2.24 -2.43 8.43
N ARG A 74 2.04 -3.42 7.55
CA ARG A 74 1.49 -3.21 6.20
C ARG A 74 0.07 -2.65 6.28
N LEU A 75 -0.79 -3.26 7.08
CA LEU A 75 -2.17 -2.83 7.28
C LEU A 75 -2.24 -1.43 7.86
N ARG A 76 -1.45 -1.10 8.90
CA ARG A 76 -1.39 0.26 9.45
C ARG A 76 -0.97 1.31 8.42
N ARG A 77 -0.04 0.98 7.51
CA ARG A 77 0.35 1.89 6.42
C ARG A 77 -0.78 2.07 5.40
N GLN A 78 -1.50 0.99 5.07
CA GLN A 78 -2.64 1.06 4.17
C GLN A 78 -3.78 1.87 4.80
N GLU A 79 -4.09 1.60 6.07
CA GLU A 79 -5.08 2.34 6.85
C GLU A 79 -4.72 3.82 6.93
N ARG A 80 -3.47 4.18 7.26
CA ARG A 80 -3.02 5.57 7.25
C ARG A 80 -3.16 6.23 5.88
N LYS A 81 -2.89 5.51 4.78
CA LYS A 81 -3.07 6.04 3.42
C LYS A 81 -4.55 6.25 3.09
N ARG A 82 -5.40 5.30 3.49
CA ARG A 82 -6.85 5.36 3.27
C ARG A 82 -7.49 6.47 4.12
N SER A 83 -7.13 6.59 5.40
CA SER A 83 -7.65 7.65 6.28
C SER A 83 -7.10 9.03 5.95
N ALA A 84 -5.88 9.13 5.40
CA ALA A 84 -5.34 10.39 4.88
C ALA A 84 -5.92 10.79 3.52
N MET A 85 -6.56 9.87 2.79
CA MET A 85 -7.25 10.20 1.55
C MET A 85 -8.53 10.97 1.88
N VAL A 86 -8.71 12.12 1.24
CA VAL A 86 -9.86 12.99 1.42
C VAL A 86 -10.63 13.05 0.11
N CYS A 87 -11.95 12.92 0.18
CA CYS A 87 -12.81 13.03 -1.00
C CYS A 87 -12.86 14.49 -1.50
N PHE A 88 -12.65 14.73 -2.79
CA PHE A 88 -12.70 16.10 -3.31
C PHE A 88 -14.11 16.71 -3.37
N HIS A 89 -15.16 15.88 -3.31
CA HIS A 89 -16.55 16.33 -3.34
C HIS A 89 -17.07 16.72 -1.93
N CYS A 90 -17.09 15.78 -0.99
CA CYS A 90 -17.57 16.02 0.37
C CYS A 90 -16.48 16.46 1.37
N ARG A 91 -15.18 16.33 1.03
CA ARG A 91 -14.03 16.63 1.91
C ARG A 91 -13.94 15.81 3.19
N GLU A 92 -14.65 14.69 3.25
CA GLU A 92 -14.52 13.76 4.35
C GLU A 92 -13.30 12.84 4.13
N PRO A 93 -12.53 12.55 5.19
CA PRO A 93 -11.42 11.60 5.13
C PRO A 93 -11.92 10.15 5.03
N GLY A 94 -11.09 9.26 4.50
CA GLY A 94 -11.33 7.81 4.49
C GLY A 94 -11.74 7.22 3.14
N HIS A 95 -12.10 8.05 2.16
CA HIS A 95 -12.55 7.62 0.83
C HIS A 95 -12.15 8.61 -0.28
N GLY A 96 -12.10 8.11 -1.53
CA GLY A 96 -11.89 8.93 -2.73
C GLY A 96 -13.21 9.32 -3.40
N VAL A 97 -13.17 10.15 -4.44
CA VAL A 97 -14.37 10.63 -5.15
C VAL A 97 -15.24 9.49 -5.71
N ALA A 98 -14.61 8.39 -6.14
CA ALA A 98 -15.32 7.22 -6.68
C ALA A 98 -16.14 6.46 -5.62
N ASP A 99 -15.67 6.43 -4.38
CA ASP A 99 -16.32 5.74 -3.26
C ASP A 99 -17.13 6.69 -2.39
N CYS A 100 -17.46 7.89 -2.90
CA CYS A 100 -18.15 8.90 -2.14
C CYS A 100 -19.66 8.61 -2.07
N PRO A 101 -20.23 8.41 -0.87
CA PRO A 101 -21.65 8.11 -0.74
C PRO A 101 -22.54 9.25 -1.28
N ALA A 102 -22.09 10.50 -1.15
CA ALA A 102 -22.81 11.67 -1.66
C ALA A 102 -22.79 11.81 -3.19
N VAL A 103 -21.81 11.23 -3.88
CA VAL A 103 -21.72 11.27 -5.35
C VAL A 103 -22.69 10.28 -6.00
N LEU A 104 -23.05 9.20 -5.30
CA LEU A 104 -24.02 8.22 -5.81
C LEU A 104 -25.40 8.84 -6.05
N GLU A 105 -25.76 9.89 -5.30
CA GLU A 105 -27.03 10.63 -5.44
C GLU A 105 -26.98 11.72 -6.51
N SER A 106 -25.79 12.19 -6.90
CA SER A 106 -25.60 13.32 -7.83
C SER A 106 -24.86 12.87 -9.10
N GLN A 107 -25.51 12.00 -9.86
CA GLN A 107 -25.05 11.32 -11.08
C GLN A 107 -24.44 12.22 -12.19
N ASP A 108 -24.47 13.54 -12.01
CA ASP A 108 -24.10 14.55 -13.00
C ASP A 108 -22.62 14.98 -12.96
N MET A 109 -21.81 14.47 -12.04
CA MET A 109 -20.45 15.01 -11.78
C MET A 109 -19.34 14.45 -12.67
N GLY A 110 -19.65 13.73 -13.76
CA GLY A 110 -18.68 13.39 -14.80
C GLY A 110 -17.45 12.62 -14.31
N THR A 111 -17.62 11.79 -13.26
CA THR A 111 -16.57 10.93 -12.74
C THR A 111 -16.20 9.88 -13.77
N GLY A 112 -14.93 9.81 -14.18
CA GLY A 112 -14.45 8.89 -15.22
C GLY A 112 -14.46 9.46 -16.64
N ILE A 113 -14.74 10.76 -16.80
CA ILE A 113 -14.60 11.45 -18.08
C ILE A 113 -13.21 12.08 -18.19
N CYS A 114 -12.59 11.97 -19.37
CA CYS A 114 -11.41 12.73 -19.71
C CYS A 114 -11.74 14.23 -19.76
N TYR A 115 -11.20 15.01 -18.81
CA TYR A 115 -11.47 16.45 -18.74
C TYR A 115 -10.98 17.28 -19.94
N ARG A 116 -10.17 16.67 -20.82
CA ARG A 116 -9.67 17.30 -22.06
C ARG A 116 -10.58 17.07 -23.27
N CYS A 117 -11.09 15.86 -23.46
CA CYS A 117 -11.83 15.49 -24.67
C CYS A 117 -13.24 14.94 -24.42
N GLY A 118 -13.67 14.78 -23.17
CA GLY A 118 -15.02 14.32 -22.84
C GLY A 118 -15.24 12.81 -23.01
N SER A 119 -14.23 12.02 -23.40
CA SER A 119 -14.36 10.56 -23.52
C SER A 119 -14.27 9.86 -22.17
N THR A 120 -15.04 8.79 -21.96
CA THR A 120 -14.98 7.96 -20.75
C THR A 120 -13.94 6.85 -20.78
N GLU A 121 -13.26 6.67 -21.92
CA GLU A 121 -12.35 5.54 -22.13
C GLU A 121 -10.97 5.72 -21.47
N HIS A 122 -10.60 6.95 -21.13
CA HIS A 122 -9.26 7.24 -20.60
C HIS A 122 -9.21 8.47 -19.68
N ASP A 123 -8.18 8.52 -18.84
CA ASP A 123 -7.86 9.67 -18.00
C ASP A 123 -7.03 10.74 -18.75
N ILE A 124 -6.96 11.96 -18.21
CA ILE A 124 -6.19 13.09 -18.77
C ILE A 124 -4.77 12.68 -19.21
N GLY A 125 -4.07 11.87 -18.41
CA GLY A 125 -2.68 11.49 -18.67
C GLY A 125 -2.49 10.59 -19.89
N LYS A 126 -3.54 9.88 -20.32
CA LYS A 126 -3.55 9.01 -21.50
C LYS A 126 -4.26 9.66 -22.69
N CYS A 127 -4.71 10.91 -22.53
CA CYS A 127 -5.41 11.63 -23.58
C CYS A 127 -4.47 12.01 -24.72
N ARG A 128 -4.79 11.52 -25.91
CA ARG A 128 -4.07 11.84 -27.16
C ARG A 128 -4.77 12.92 -27.99
N ALA A 129 -5.97 13.35 -27.57
CA ALA A 129 -6.71 14.37 -28.28
C ALA A 129 -5.99 15.73 -28.18
N LYS A 130 -5.87 16.41 -29.31
CA LYS A 130 -5.43 17.80 -29.35
C LYS A 130 -6.68 18.65 -29.12
N VAL A 131 -6.71 19.36 -28.00
CA VAL A 131 -7.79 20.27 -27.65
C VAL A 131 -7.43 21.65 -28.16
N ASP A 132 -8.41 22.36 -28.72
CA ASP A 132 -8.20 23.73 -29.19
C ASP A 132 -7.83 24.64 -28.02
N PRO A 133 -6.76 25.46 -28.13
CA PRO A 133 -6.32 26.33 -27.05
C PRO A 133 -7.36 27.39 -26.68
N ALA A 134 -8.33 27.67 -27.56
CA ALA A 134 -9.43 28.60 -27.30
C ALA A 134 -10.44 28.06 -26.26
N ALA A 135 -10.59 26.74 -26.15
CA ALA A 135 -11.52 26.10 -25.20
C ALA A 135 -10.93 25.98 -23.77
N GLY A 136 -9.70 26.47 -23.55
CA GLY A 136 -9.00 26.36 -22.28
C GLY A 136 -8.41 24.97 -22.03
N PRO A 137 -7.66 24.79 -20.92
CA PRO A 137 -6.93 23.55 -20.65
C PRO A 137 -7.84 22.35 -20.33
N PHE A 138 -9.05 22.60 -19.81
CA PHE A 138 -9.97 21.55 -19.34
C PHE A 138 -11.45 21.88 -19.62
N PRO A 139 -11.90 21.88 -20.89
CA PRO A 139 -13.24 22.30 -21.26
C PRO A 139 -14.35 21.41 -20.66
N TYR A 140 -14.07 20.12 -20.44
CA TYR A 140 -15.04 19.17 -19.89
C TYR A 140 -14.92 18.94 -18.38
N ALA A 141 -14.00 19.63 -17.70
CA ALA A 141 -13.93 19.57 -16.23
C ALA A 141 -15.08 20.36 -15.61
N LYS A 142 -15.88 19.69 -14.76
CA LYS A 142 -16.83 20.33 -13.85
C LYS A 142 -16.14 20.61 -12.52
N CYS A 143 -16.21 21.84 -12.04
CA CYS A 143 -15.64 22.21 -10.74
C CYS A 143 -16.50 21.66 -9.60
N PHE A 144 -15.91 20.91 -8.66
CA PHE A 144 -16.62 20.38 -7.49
C PHE A 144 -17.04 21.44 -6.45
N ILE A 145 -16.67 22.71 -6.65
CA ILE A 145 -16.95 23.80 -5.70
C ILE A 145 -18.05 24.71 -6.22
N CYS A 146 -17.89 25.27 -7.42
CA CYS A 146 -18.89 26.16 -8.04
C CYS A 146 -19.83 25.44 -9.04
N GLY A 147 -19.51 24.22 -9.46
CA GLY A 147 -20.31 23.47 -10.44
C GLY A 147 -20.11 23.88 -11.91
N GLU A 148 -19.38 24.96 -12.16
CA GLU A 148 -19.12 25.45 -13.51
C GLU A 148 -18.13 24.57 -14.28
N MET A 149 -18.23 24.61 -15.61
CA MET A 149 -17.34 23.86 -16.52
C MET A 149 -16.15 24.71 -16.96
N GLY A 150 -15.03 24.07 -17.26
CA GLY A 150 -13.85 24.72 -17.86
C GLY A 150 -12.64 24.84 -16.93
N HIS A 151 -12.79 24.50 -15.65
CA HIS A 151 -11.69 24.55 -14.68
C HIS A 151 -11.78 23.44 -13.62
N LEU A 152 -10.64 23.15 -12.99
CA LEU A 152 -10.56 22.22 -11.85
C LEU A 152 -10.78 22.98 -10.54
N SER A 153 -11.23 22.29 -9.49
CA SER A 153 -11.46 22.87 -8.16
C SER A 153 -10.25 23.62 -7.55
N ARG A 154 -9.03 23.31 -8.00
CA ARG A 154 -7.81 24.02 -7.58
C ARG A 154 -7.66 25.41 -8.22
N SER A 155 -8.22 25.60 -9.41
CA SER A 155 -8.16 26.84 -10.20
C SER A 155 -9.51 27.55 -10.23
N CYS A 156 -10.39 27.22 -9.29
CA CYS A 156 -11.68 27.89 -9.14
C CYS A 156 -11.44 29.31 -8.61
N PRO A 157 -11.90 30.37 -9.32
CA PRO A 157 -11.77 31.74 -8.84
C PRO A 157 -12.60 31.95 -7.57
N ASP A 158 -13.80 31.37 -7.52
CA ASP A 158 -14.71 31.45 -6.39
C ASP A 158 -14.63 30.18 -5.54
N ASN A 159 -13.64 30.10 -4.65
CA ASN A 159 -13.45 28.95 -3.78
C ASN A 159 -13.79 29.27 -2.30
N PRO A 160 -15.08 29.18 -1.89
CA PRO A 160 -15.49 29.38 -0.50
C PRO A 160 -14.92 28.34 0.47
N LYS A 161 -14.60 27.13 -0.02
CA LYS A 161 -14.08 26.04 0.82
C LYS A 161 -12.55 26.10 0.96
N GLY A 162 -11.82 26.94 0.23
CA GLY A 162 -10.36 27.05 0.33
C GLY A 162 -9.55 25.98 -0.42
N LEU A 163 -8.23 26.16 -0.52
CA LEU A 163 -7.29 25.37 -1.33
C LEU A 163 -6.81 24.08 -0.65
N TYR A 164 -6.88 24.02 0.69
CA TYR A 164 -6.43 22.87 1.48
C TYR A 164 -7.53 21.81 1.66
N ALA A 165 -7.15 20.57 1.97
CA ALA A 165 -8.07 19.47 2.19
C ALA A 165 -9.08 19.75 3.32
N GLU A 166 -8.62 20.31 4.44
CA GLU A 166 -9.45 20.74 5.57
C GLU A 166 -10.13 22.11 5.34
N GLY A 167 -9.82 22.74 4.20
CA GLY A 167 -10.29 24.07 3.83
C GLY A 167 -9.39 25.23 4.29
N GLY A 168 -9.75 26.43 3.84
CA GLY A 168 -9.02 27.68 4.09
C GLY A 168 -8.03 28.11 3.00
N GLY A 169 -7.45 29.29 3.18
CA GLY A 169 -6.45 29.89 2.30
C GLY A 169 -5.02 29.78 2.83
N CYS A 170 -4.08 30.44 2.15
CA CYS A 170 -2.71 30.59 2.58
C CYS A 170 -2.64 31.02 4.05
N LYS A 171 -1.90 30.29 4.89
CA LYS A 171 -1.80 30.58 6.33
C LYS A 171 -1.02 31.86 6.68
N LEU A 172 -0.45 32.54 5.68
CA LEU A 172 0.30 33.79 5.86
C LEU A 172 -0.60 34.99 5.53
N CYS A 173 -1.08 35.06 4.28
CA CYS A 173 -1.88 36.19 3.78
C CYS A 173 -3.40 35.94 3.75
N GLY A 174 -3.86 34.72 4.04
CA GLY A 174 -5.28 34.35 4.00
C GLY A 174 -5.86 34.10 2.61
N SER A 175 -5.15 34.40 1.52
CA SER A 175 -5.69 34.25 0.16
C SER A 175 -5.90 32.79 -0.23
N VAL A 176 -6.98 32.49 -0.98
CA VAL A 176 -7.29 31.12 -1.40
C VAL A 176 -6.52 30.70 -2.66
N GLU A 177 -5.90 31.62 -3.38
CA GLU A 177 -5.30 31.34 -4.69
C GLU A 177 -4.01 30.51 -4.65
N HIS A 178 -3.26 30.54 -3.54
CA HIS A 178 -1.94 29.90 -3.45
C HIS A 178 -1.71 29.14 -2.14
N PHE A 179 -0.79 28.18 -2.19
CA PHE A 179 -0.30 27.49 -1.00
C PHE A 179 0.71 28.37 -0.26
N LYS A 180 0.91 28.12 1.05
CA LYS A 180 1.89 28.85 1.89
C LYS A 180 3.29 28.92 1.27
N LYS A 181 3.68 27.92 0.49
CA LYS A 181 4.98 27.84 -0.19
C LYS A 181 5.13 28.88 -1.30
N ASP A 182 4.04 29.14 -2.02
CA ASP A 182 3.99 30.01 -3.19
C ASP A 182 3.48 31.41 -2.81
N CYS A 183 3.49 31.73 -1.51
CA CYS A 183 3.02 33.01 -1.01
C CYS A 183 4.03 34.12 -1.38
N PRO A 184 3.60 35.17 -2.09
CA PRO A 184 4.51 36.25 -2.48
C PRO A 184 5.09 36.97 -1.26
N GLU A 185 4.31 37.09 -0.17
CA GLU A 185 4.79 37.67 1.09
C GLU A 185 5.90 36.84 1.75
N LYS A 186 5.92 35.52 1.53
CA LYS A 186 6.98 34.64 2.04
C LYS A 186 8.29 34.81 1.27
N GLN A 187 8.24 35.08 -0.03
CA GLN A 187 9.43 35.34 -0.84
C GLN A 187 10.17 36.60 -0.36
N ASN A 188 9.43 37.61 0.12
CA ASN A 188 10.00 38.81 0.71
C ASN A 188 10.65 38.56 2.08
N ALA A 189 10.27 37.48 2.78
CA ALA A 189 10.84 37.10 4.08
C ALA A 189 11.98 36.06 4.00
N GLU A 190 12.19 35.43 2.83
CA GLU A 190 13.23 34.41 2.62
C GLU A 190 14.60 34.99 2.18
N GLN A 191 14.70 36.30 1.99
CA GLN A 191 16.01 36.96 1.92
C GLN A 191 16.57 37.07 3.35
N VAL A 192 17.61 36.27 3.62
CA VAL A 192 18.51 36.34 4.78
C VAL A 192 17.99 35.68 6.07
N THR A 193 18.18 34.37 6.19
CA THR A 193 18.99 33.81 7.28
C THR A 193 19.72 32.56 6.77
N VAL A 194 20.94 32.75 6.26
CA VAL A 194 21.92 31.67 6.32
C VAL A 194 22.07 31.38 7.81
N ARG A 195 21.50 30.28 8.28
CA ARG A 195 21.57 29.89 9.70
C ARG A 195 23.04 29.88 10.10
N ARG A 196 23.44 30.87 10.89
CA ARG A 196 24.71 30.85 11.62
C ARG A 196 24.71 29.52 12.39
N TRP A 197 25.55 28.58 11.97
CA TRP A 197 25.79 27.38 12.75
C TRP A 197 26.32 27.84 14.11
N THR A 198 25.58 27.54 15.17
CA THR A 198 26.08 27.69 16.53
C THR A 198 27.26 26.72 16.70
N PRO A 199 28.38 27.15 17.32
CA PRO A 199 29.52 26.25 17.55
C PRO A 199 29.05 25.01 18.32
N GLY A 200 29.11 23.83 17.69
CA GLY A 200 28.73 22.55 18.32
C GLY A 200 27.60 21.75 17.65
N LEU A 201 26.92 22.27 16.62
CA LEU A 201 25.95 21.47 15.84
C LEU A 201 26.65 20.80 14.65
N SER A 202 26.88 19.49 14.74
CA SER A 202 27.37 18.67 13.63
C SER A 202 26.24 18.27 12.67
N ALA A 203 26.57 18.07 11.40
CA ALA A 203 25.64 17.70 10.33
C ALA A 203 24.90 16.37 10.57
N ASP A 204 25.41 15.52 11.45
CA ASP A 204 24.87 14.19 11.78
C ASP A 204 24.03 14.17 13.06
N HIS A 205 23.55 15.32 13.55
CA HIS A 205 22.70 15.36 14.75
C HIS A 205 21.30 14.83 14.44
N GLU A 206 21.11 13.51 14.57
CA GLU A 206 19.79 12.88 14.57
C GLU A 206 18.97 13.44 15.75
N ASP A 207 17.87 14.11 15.46
CA ASP A 207 16.90 14.56 16.46
C ASP A 207 16.22 13.34 17.10
N VAL A 208 16.83 12.81 18.15
CA VAL A 208 16.19 11.85 19.05
C VAL A 208 15.01 12.59 19.67
N THR A 209 13.80 12.33 19.18
CA THR A 209 12.58 12.78 19.86
C THR A 209 12.57 12.14 21.24
N ALA A 210 13.02 12.88 22.25
CA ALA A 210 12.94 12.49 23.63
C ALA A 210 11.48 12.14 23.93
N THR A 211 11.20 10.85 24.14
CA THR A 211 9.92 10.43 24.69
C THR A 211 9.74 11.19 26.01
N PRO A 212 8.63 11.93 26.21
CA PRO A 212 8.43 12.69 27.42
C PRO A 212 8.51 11.74 28.62
N ALA A 213 9.41 12.06 29.56
CA ALA A 213 9.56 11.29 30.78
C ALA A 213 8.20 11.19 31.48
N LEU A 214 7.79 9.96 31.81
CA LEU A 214 6.58 9.69 32.58
C LEU A 214 6.61 10.50 33.88
N GLN A 215 5.59 11.35 34.07
CA GLN A 215 5.42 12.12 35.29
C GLN A 215 5.21 11.15 36.46
N ARG A 216 6.16 11.13 37.41
CA ARG A 216 6.01 10.39 38.66
C ARG A 216 4.86 11.02 39.45
N THR A 217 3.82 10.24 39.72
CA THR A 217 2.74 10.65 40.61
C THR A 217 3.28 10.80 42.03
N GLN A 218 3.10 11.96 42.64
CA GLN A 218 3.46 12.22 44.03
C GLN A 218 2.57 11.36 44.95
N PRO A 219 3.11 10.63 45.94
CA PRO A 219 2.28 9.91 46.91
C PRO A 219 1.52 10.89 47.81
N LYS A 220 0.23 10.63 48.04
CA LYS A 220 -0.63 11.47 48.89
C LYS A 220 -0.17 11.36 50.35
N ALA A 221 0.07 12.50 51.00
CA ALA A 221 0.35 12.55 52.43
C ALA A 221 -0.91 12.18 53.26
N PRO A 222 -0.76 11.47 54.40
CA PRO A 222 -1.89 11.13 55.25
C PRO A 222 -2.44 12.39 55.94
N LYS A 223 -3.77 12.50 55.98
CA LYS A 223 -4.47 13.58 56.67
C LYS A 223 -4.37 13.37 58.17
N VAL A 224 -3.68 14.28 58.85
CA VAL A 224 -3.69 14.37 60.31
C VAL A 224 -5.03 14.99 60.71
N VAL A 225 -5.85 14.24 61.45
CA VAL A 225 -7.06 14.76 62.10
C VAL A 225 -6.68 15.10 63.52
N THR A 226 -6.71 16.39 63.86
CA THR A 226 -6.60 16.87 65.24
C THR A 226 -7.98 16.83 65.88
N PHE A 227 -8.06 16.25 67.08
CA PHE A 227 -9.27 16.19 67.90
C PHE A 227 -9.61 17.55 68.51
#